data_AF-A0A2T2P385-F1
#
_entry.id   AF-A0A2T2P385-F1
#
_cell.length_a   1.000
_cell.length_b   1.000
_cell.length_c   1.000
_cell.angle_alpha   90.00
_cell.angle_beta   90.00
_cell.angle_gamma   90.00
#
_symmetry.space_group_name_H-M   'P 1'
#
loop_
_entity.id
_entity.type
_entity.pdbx_description
1 polymer ?
#
loop_
_entity_poly.entity_id
_entity_poly.type
_entity_poly.pdbx_seq_one_letter_code
_entity_poly.pdbx_strand_id
1 'polypeptide(L)'
;MSQQMPDEQRFLEAAYGPSTAKEGICRQIVDHITLGINICRQCDDEKCPWCNAVREFQKLMLQIKVVLNMRNLEAEMYAEQSNALLTIVKSQPEFGTPGIIHTYVRDAILKHDRRLTYGQKCFRLITEGTFPIDSHFLKIDIVWRNLLTWHEYGTEHQVVRHDPWYPYDIFHRTIHAKFLNENDEEFVANTECLICTEVMIPSGEGDPNRWCIACHCGHQLCIKCYDMWLSKAKNVFNCPFCRACLVCGDSRSPCPYHDLEDTPAETKPLLDFLNEIKYEGFGPLLGFTVDTFWSLREATRDLRIRAALVEKNLRELDNGSSPDSESYPDNSVLDYYEQEYEQVVAEFREVVKRFRCGGQDVDHAFER
;
A
#
# COMPACT_ATOMS: atom_id res chain seq x y z
N MET A 1 -41.83 -41.30 19.97
CA MET A 1 -40.89 -40.38 20.63
C MET A 1 -40.09 -39.70 19.54
N SER A 2 -40.52 -38.49 19.15
CA SER A 2 -39.85 -37.69 18.13
C SER A 2 -38.64 -37.03 18.77
N GLN A 3 -37.43 -37.40 18.35
CA GLN A 3 -36.21 -36.71 18.76
C GLN A 3 -36.23 -35.33 18.10
N GLN A 4 -36.55 -34.30 18.88
CA GLN A 4 -36.33 -32.92 18.47
C GLN A 4 -34.83 -32.73 18.29
N MET A 5 -34.41 -32.40 17.07
CA MET A 5 -33.06 -31.92 16.82
C MET A 5 -32.82 -30.65 17.66
N PRO A 6 -31.65 -30.48 18.27
CA PRO A 6 -31.34 -29.29 19.08
C PRO A 6 -31.44 -28.02 18.24
N ASP A 7 -32.00 -26.95 18.81
CA ASP A 7 -32.23 -25.67 18.13
C ASP A 7 -30.96 -25.02 17.54
N GLU A 8 -29.76 -25.41 18.01
CA GLU A 8 -28.47 -25.02 17.43
C GLU A 8 -28.29 -25.50 15.97
N GLN A 9 -28.77 -26.71 15.64
CA GLN A 9 -28.57 -27.28 14.31
C GLN A 9 -29.48 -26.61 13.26
N ARG A 10 -30.66 -26.15 13.69
CA ARG A 10 -31.55 -25.30 12.88
C ARG A 10 -31.03 -23.88 12.70
N PHE A 11 -30.34 -23.33 13.70
CA PHE A 11 -29.72 -22.01 13.59
C PHE A 11 -28.54 -22.02 12.61
N LEU A 12 -27.75 -23.11 12.61
CA LEU A 12 -26.68 -23.32 11.64
C LEU A 12 -27.23 -23.59 10.22
N GLU A 13 -28.27 -24.40 10.04
CA GLU A 13 -28.89 -24.58 8.71
C GLU A 13 -29.58 -23.32 8.15
N ALA A 14 -30.04 -22.41 9.02
CA ALA A 14 -30.66 -21.15 8.62
C ALA A 14 -29.64 -20.03 8.34
N ALA A 15 -28.50 -20.00 9.04
CA ALA A 15 -27.42 -19.04 8.81
C ALA A 15 -26.51 -19.46 7.64
N TYR A 16 -26.41 -20.76 7.37
CA TYR A 16 -25.56 -21.33 6.33
C TYR A 16 -26.45 -22.10 5.36
N GLY A 17 -26.89 -21.44 4.28
CA GLY A 17 -27.73 -22.03 3.24
C GLY A 17 -27.22 -23.36 2.68
N PRO A 18 -28.02 -24.05 1.84
CA PRO A 18 -27.77 -25.44 1.42
C PRO A 18 -26.33 -25.64 0.91
N SER A 19 -25.75 -26.84 1.14
CA SER A 19 -24.39 -27.26 0.73
C SER A 19 -23.93 -26.75 -0.66
N THR A 20 -24.87 -26.56 -1.58
CA THR A 20 -24.66 -26.00 -2.92
C THR A 20 -24.19 -24.54 -2.93
N ALA A 21 -24.55 -23.71 -1.94
CA ALA A 21 -24.09 -22.33 -1.81
C ALA A 21 -22.60 -22.26 -1.41
N LYS A 22 -22.17 -23.12 -0.49
CA LYS A 22 -20.76 -23.25 -0.07
C LYS A 22 -19.88 -23.74 -1.23
N GLU A 23 -20.34 -24.73 -1.98
CA GLU A 23 -19.66 -25.19 -3.20
C GLU A 23 -19.55 -24.08 -4.27
N GLY A 24 -20.60 -23.25 -4.40
CA GLY A 24 -20.59 -22.09 -5.29
C GLY A 24 -19.52 -21.05 -4.94
N ILE A 25 -19.38 -20.72 -3.65
CA ILE A 25 -18.36 -19.77 -3.17
C ILE A 25 -16.95 -20.34 -3.37
N CYS A 26 -16.72 -21.61 -3.01
CA CYS A 26 -15.42 -22.27 -3.21
C CYS A 26 -15.01 -22.26 -4.69
N ARG A 27 -15.95 -22.49 -5.61
CA ARG A 27 -15.70 -22.42 -7.05
C ARG A 27 -15.32 -21.00 -7.50
N GLN A 28 -16.05 -19.98 -7.05
CA GLN A 28 -15.69 -18.58 -7.35
C GLN A 28 -14.29 -18.23 -6.88
N ILE A 29 -13.90 -18.68 -5.68
CA ILE A 29 -12.57 -18.47 -5.14
C ILE A 29 -11.52 -19.14 -6.02
N VAL A 30 -11.72 -20.40 -6.40
CA VAL A 30 -10.80 -21.14 -7.27
C VAL A 30 -10.65 -20.48 -8.63
N ASP A 31 -11.74 -20.00 -9.23
CA ASP A 31 -11.72 -19.33 -10.52
C ASP A 31 -10.93 -18.02 -10.44
N HIS A 32 -11.17 -17.21 -9.40
CA HIS A 32 -10.46 -15.95 -9.18
C HIS A 32 -8.96 -16.16 -8.90
N ILE A 33 -8.63 -17.16 -8.08
CA ILE A 33 -7.24 -17.57 -7.83
C ILE A 33 -6.58 -18.05 -9.14
N THR A 34 -7.30 -18.77 -9.99
CA THR A 34 -6.75 -19.28 -11.26
C THR A 34 -6.45 -18.15 -12.26
N LEU A 35 -7.31 -17.14 -12.32
CA LEU A 35 -7.05 -15.92 -13.09
C LEU A 35 -5.86 -15.14 -12.51
N GLY A 36 -5.76 -15.09 -11.18
CA GLY A 36 -4.73 -14.37 -10.46
C GLY A 36 -3.37 -15.06 -10.37
N ILE A 37 -3.22 -16.38 -10.52
CA ILE A 37 -1.92 -17.06 -10.33
C ILE A 37 -0.98 -16.95 -11.54
N ASN A 38 -1.46 -16.56 -12.72
CA ASN A 38 -0.62 -16.35 -13.92
C ASN A 38 0.28 -15.11 -13.83
N ILE A 39 0.61 -14.71 -12.62
CA ILE A 39 1.55 -13.69 -12.23
C ILE A 39 2.95 -14.07 -12.68
N CYS A 40 3.44 -13.29 -13.64
CA CYS A 40 4.82 -12.87 -13.82
C CYS A 40 5.90 -13.95 -13.58
N ARG A 41 6.25 -14.68 -14.64
CA ARG A 41 7.52 -15.43 -14.75
C ARG A 41 8.76 -14.51 -14.98
N GLN A 42 8.64 -13.19 -14.77
CA GLN A 42 9.62 -12.23 -15.32
C GLN A 42 10.78 -11.90 -14.38
N CYS A 43 10.85 -12.48 -13.18
CA CYS A 43 11.91 -12.21 -12.22
C CYS A 43 12.36 -13.48 -11.51
N ASP A 44 13.55 -13.97 -11.88
CA ASP A 44 14.19 -15.15 -11.29
C ASP A 44 15.13 -14.79 -10.12
N ASP A 45 15.23 -13.50 -9.75
CA ASP A 45 16.10 -13.06 -8.66
C ASP A 45 15.48 -13.38 -7.30
N GLU A 46 16.06 -14.36 -6.61
CA GLU A 46 15.62 -14.79 -5.29
C GLU A 46 15.77 -13.72 -4.21
N LYS A 47 16.68 -12.76 -4.41
CA LYS A 47 16.94 -11.65 -3.48
C LYS A 47 16.02 -10.47 -3.71
N CYS A 48 15.27 -10.44 -4.81
CA CYS A 48 14.34 -9.35 -5.07
C CYS A 48 13.14 -9.44 -4.12
N PRO A 49 12.92 -8.46 -3.23
CA PRO A 49 11.85 -8.50 -2.23
C PRO A 49 10.45 -8.59 -2.88
N TRP A 50 10.29 -8.04 -4.08
CA TRP A 50 9.03 -8.07 -4.81
C TRP A 50 8.71 -9.45 -5.37
N CYS A 51 9.73 -10.10 -5.94
CA CYS A 51 9.61 -11.45 -6.48
C CYS A 51 9.42 -12.45 -5.35
N ASN A 52 10.02 -12.20 -4.18
CA ASN A 52 9.72 -12.95 -2.96
C ASN A 52 8.27 -12.76 -2.49
N ALA A 53 7.79 -11.52 -2.36
CA ALA A 53 6.42 -11.24 -1.94
C ALA A 53 5.39 -11.87 -2.89
N VAL A 54 5.59 -11.73 -4.21
CA VAL A 54 4.76 -12.38 -5.22
C VAL A 54 4.76 -13.89 -5.08
N ARG A 55 5.93 -14.52 -4.90
CA ARG A 55 6.02 -15.98 -4.71
C ARG A 55 5.31 -16.45 -3.46
N GLU A 56 5.45 -15.74 -2.34
CA GLU A 56 4.76 -16.08 -1.09
C GLU A 56 3.24 -15.92 -1.21
N PHE A 57 2.78 -14.88 -1.91
CA PHE A 57 1.37 -14.73 -2.24
C PHE A 57 0.86 -15.88 -3.11
N GLN A 58 1.55 -16.19 -4.22
CA GLN A 58 1.18 -17.29 -5.13
C GLN A 58 1.17 -18.63 -4.41
N LYS A 59 2.17 -18.90 -3.56
CA LYS A 59 2.27 -20.12 -2.77
C LYS A 59 1.06 -20.30 -1.87
N LEU A 60 0.64 -19.25 -1.15
CA LEU A 60 -0.56 -19.31 -0.33
C LEU A 60 -1.83 -19.52 -1.17
N MET A 61 -1.99 -18.77 -2.28
CA MET A 61 -3.16 -18.90 -3.15
C MET A 61 -3.25 -20.30 -3.78
N LEU A 62 -2.12 -20.88 -4.19
CA LEU A 62 -2.07 -22.26 -4.68
C LEU A 62 -2.45 -23.28 -3.61
N GLN A 63 -1.96 -23.09 -2.38
CA GLN A 63 -2.29 -23.96 -1.25
C GLN A 63 -3.79 -23.91 -0.94
N ILE A 64 -4.38 -22.71 -0.88
CA ILE A 64 -5.83 -22.51 -0.74
C ILE A 64 -6.59 -23.23 -1.85
N LYS A 65 -6.19 -23.02 -3.11
CA LYS A 65 -6.82 -23.68 -4.25
C LYS A 65 -6.75 -25.20 -4.14
N VAL A 66 -5.63 -25.77 -3.70
CA VAL A 66 -5.49 -27.21 -3.49
C VAL A 66 -6.48 -27.68 -2.43
N VAL A 67 -6.54 -27.03 -1.26
CA VAL A 67 -7.43 -27.45 -0.19
C VAL A 67 -8.91 -27.29 -0.57
N LEU A 68 -9.30 -26.20 -1.23
CA LEU A 68 -10.69 -26.01 -1.70
C LEU A 68 -11.14 -27.06 -2.72
N ASN A 69 -10.20 -27.69 -3.44
CA ASN A 69 -10.49 -28.79 -4.36
C ASN A 69 -10.48 -30.16 -3.67
N MET A 70 -9.96 -30.25 -2.44
CA MET A 70 -10.08 -31.46 -1.63
C MET A 70 -11.51 -31.57 -1.09
N ARG A 71 -12.07 -32.78 -1.04
CA ARG A 71 -13.37 -33.06 -0.43
C ARG A 71 -13.18 -33.63 0.98
N ASN A 72 -12.59 -32.85 1.89
CA ASN A 72 -12.24 -33.27 3.26
C ASN A 72 -12.71 -32.24 4.31
N LEU A 73 -12.55 -32.58 5.60
CA LEU A 73 -12.88 -31.71 6.76
C LEU A 73 -12.21 -30.33 6.70
N GLU A 74 -11.02 -30.25 6.10
CA GLU A 74 -10.33 -28.97 5.88
C GLU A 74 -11.11 -28.07 4.90
N ALA A 75 -11.71 -28.63 3.84
CA ALA A 75 -12.58 -27.86 2.96
C ALA A 75 -13.84 -27.34 3.69
N GLU A 76 -14.36 -28.06 4.69
CA GLU A 76 -15.48 -27.61 5.52
C GLU A 76 -15.08 -26.43 6.43
N MET A 77 -13.87 -26.46 7.02
CA MET A 77 -13.32 -25.33 7.78
C MET A 77 -13.12 -24.08 6.90
N TYR A 78 -12.67 -24.26 5.65
CA TYR A 78 -12.58 -23.15 4.70
C TYR A 78 -13.95 -22.64 4.30
N ALA A 79 -14.97 -23.50 4.29
CA ALA A 79 -16.34 -23.10 4.04
C ALA A 79 -16.96 -22.29 5.18
N GLU A 80 -16.45 -22.42 6.41
CA GLU A 80 -16.83 -21.54 7.55
C GLU A 80 -16.17 -20.16 7.45
N GLN A 81 -14.94 -20.10 6.92
CA GLN A 81 -14.22 -18.86 6.63
C GLN A 81 -14.41 -18.37 5.20
N SER A 82 -15.37 -18.92 4.45
CA SER A 82 -15.49 -18.72 3.00
C SER A 82 -15.67 -17.26 2.64
N ASN A 83 -16.33 -16.48 3.50
CA ASN A 83 -16.53 -15.05 3.29
C ASN A 83 -15.23 -14.27 3.47
N ALA A 84 -14.47 -14.51 4.54
CA ALA A 84 -13.17 -13.88 4.74
C ALA A 84 -12.21 -14.22 3.59
N LEU A 85 -12.19 -15.48 3.18
CA LEU A 85 -11.37 -15.93 2.07
C LEU A 85 -11.81 -15.33 0.73
N LEU A 86 -13.12 -15.30 0.47
CA LEU A 86 -13.69 -14.67 -0.72
C LEU A 86 -13.36 -13.17 -0.76
N THR A 87 -13.45 -12.48 0.38
CA THR A 87 -13.09 -11.07 0.52
C THR A 87 -11.61 -10.85 0.27
N ILE A 88 -10.74 -11.66 0.87
CA ILE A 88 -9.29 -11.62 0.63
C ILE A 88 -9.01 -11.77 -0.85
N VAL A 89 -9.59 -12.79 -1.49
CA VAL A 89 -9.34 -13.11 -2.89
C VAL A 89 -9.89 -12.03 -3.83
N LYS A 90 -11.13 -11.57 -3.62
CA LYS A 90 -11.76 -10.50 -4.43
C LYS A 90 -11.11 -9.13 -4.26
N SER A 91 -10.45 -8.88 -3.12
CA SER A 91 -9.74 -7.61 -2.90
C SER A 91 -8.46 -7.48 -3.74
N GLN A 92 -8.00 -8.57 -4.35
CA GLN A 92 -6.80 -8.57 -5.17
C GLN A 92 -7.13 -8.17 -6.61
N PRO A 93 -6.24 -7.43 -7.29
CA PRO A 93 -6.46 -7.06 -8.67
C PRO A 93 -6.36 -8.29 -9.58
N GLU A 94 -6.96 -8.18 -10.76
CA GLU A 94 -6.72 -9.15 -11.83
C GLU A 94 -5.29 -9.01 -12.35
N PHE A 95 -4.40 -9.88 -11.89
CA PHE A 95 -2.98 -9.81 -12.23
C PHE A 95 -2.64 -10.23 -13.67
N GLY A 96 -3.64 -10.52 -14.50
CA GLY A 96 -3.46 -10.91 -15.91
C GLY A 96 -2.99 -9.78 -16.83
N THR A 97 -3.05 -8.52 -16.38
CA THR A 97 -2.59 -7.37 -17.18
C THR A 97 -1.12 -7.03 -16.89
N PRO A 98 -0.25 -7.01 -17.92
CA PRO A 98 1.16 -6.63 -17.75
C PRO A 98 1.31 -5.23 -17.13
N GLY A 99 2.30 -5.06 -16.23
CA GLY A 99 2.60 -3.78 -15.57
C GLY A 99 1.75 -3.47 -14.33
N ILE A 100 0.46 -3.85 -14.32
CA ILE A 100 -0.44 -3.62 -13.17
C ILE A 100 0.09 -4.30 -11.91
N ILE A 101 0.56 -5.55 -12.03
CA ILE A 101 1.09 -6.26 -10.88
C ILE A 101 2.31 -5.59 -10.28
N HIS A 102 3.21 -5.09 -11.12
CA HIS A 102 4.47 -4.53 -10.64
C HIS A 102 4.22 -3.27 -9.82
N THR A 103 3.40 -2.36 -10.36
CA THR A 103 2.95 -1.16 -9.66
C THR A 103 2.18 -1.52 -8.40
N TYR A 104 1.27 -2.50 -8.47
CA TYR A 104 0.48 -2.93 -7.32
C TYR A 104 1.33 -3.52 -6.19
N VAL A 105 2.26 -4.42 -6.51
CA VAL A 105 3.16 -5.07 -5.54
C VAL A 105 4.11 -4.05 -4.94
N ARG A 106 4.71 -3.19 -5.80
CA ARG A 106 5.52 -2.05 -5.35
C ARG A 106 4.74 -1.21 -4.36
N ASP A 107 3.53 -0.83 -4.71
CA ASP A 107 2.67 -0.01 -3.87
C ASP A 107 2.28 -0.73 -2.58
N ALA A 108 1.95 -2.02 -2.62
CA ALA A 108 1.57 -2.80 -1.45
C ALA A 108 2.71 -2.94 -0.44
N ILE A 109 3.95 -3.04 -0.93
CA ILE A 109 5.15 -3.19 -0.08
C ILE A 109 5.63 -1.83 0.42
N LEU A 110 5.65 -0.83 -0.46
CA LEU A 110 6.31 0.45 -0.19
C LEU A 110 5.36 1.52 0.34
N LYS A 111 4.05 1.47 0.09
CA LYS A 111 3.18 2.54 0.58
C LYS A 111 3.11 2.55 2.11
N HIS A 112 2.88 3.74 2.66
CA HIS A 112 2.53 3.91 4.07
C HIS A 112 1.30 3.07 4.38
N ASP A 113 1.21 2.56 5.60
CA ASP A 113 0.10 1.71 6.02
C ASP A 113 -1.28 2.39 5.85
N ARG A 114 -1.33 3.71 6.05
CA ARG A 114 -2.54 4.53 5.82
C ARG A 114 -2.83 4.89 4.37
N ARG A 115 -1.94 4.53 3.44
CA ARG A 115 -2.07 4.73 1.99
C ARG A 115 -2.41 3.45 1.24
N LEU A 116 -2.26 2.31 1.88
CA LEU A 116 -2.63 1.03 1.29
C LEU A 116 -4.13 1.02 1.02
N THR A 117 -4.53 0.54 -0.15
CA THR A 117 -5.90 0.10 -0.35
C THR A 117 -6.14 -1.18 0.46
N TYR A 118 -7.41 -1.53 0.67
CA TYR A 118 -7.77 -2.76 1.37
C TYR A 118 -7.07 -4.00 0.78
N GLY A 119 -7.09 -4.12 -0.56
CA GLY A 119 -6.38 -5.17 -1.28
C GLY A 119 -4.87 -5.16 -1.04
N GLN A 120 -4.24 -3.98 -1.12
CA GLN A 120 -2.80 -3.83 -0.94
C GLN A 120 -2.38 -4.20 0.49
N LYS A 121 -3.16 -3.82 1.51
CA LYS A 121 -2.91 -4.21 2.89
C LYS A 121 -3.05 -5.73 3.07
N CYS A 122 -4.09 -6.31 2.50
CA CYS A 122 -4.29 -7.75 2.50
C CYS A 122 -3.08 -8.49 1.87
N PHE A 123 -2.65 -8.05 0.69
CA PHE A 123 -1.46 -8.58 0.02
C PHE A 123 -0.21 -8.48 0.91
N ARG A 124 0.00 -7.33 1.52
CA ARG A 124 1.14 -7.09 2.42
C ARG A 124 1.12 -8.03 3.63
N LEU A 125 -0.03 -8.19 4.31
CA LEU A 125 -0.16 -9.10 5.45
C LEU A 125 0.10 -10.57 5.07
N ILE A 126 -0.29 -10.98 3.86
CA ILE A 126 -0.02 -12.33 3.34
C ILE A 126 1.48 -12.56 3.13
N THR A 127 2.20 -11.53 2.67
CA THR A 127 3.60 -11.64 2.22
C THR A 127 4.62 -11.35 3.32
N GLU A 128 4.31 -10.46 4.27
CA GLU A 128 5.20 -10.13 5.40
C GLU A 128 5.18 -11.18 6.52
N GLY A 129 4.09 -11.95 6.64
CA GLY A 129 3.97 -12.88 7.75
C GLY A 129 4.88 -14.09 7.59
N THR A 130 5.98 -14.10 8.33
CA THR A 130 6.68 -15.34 8.72
C THR A 130 5.80 -16.05 9.73
N PHE A 131 4.85 -16.83 9.26
CA PHE A 131 4.03 -17.64 10.15
C PHE A 131 4.83 -18.90 10.50
N PRO A 132 5.21 -19.12 11.77
CA PRO A 132 5.89 -20.35 12.19
C PRO A 132 4.93 -21.55 12.23
N ILE A 133 3.90 -21.54 11.38
CA ILE A 133 2.72 -22.37 11.48
C ILE A 133 2.47 -22.99 10.11
N ASP A 134 2.51 -24.32 10.05
CA ASP A 134 2.23 -25.10 8.83
C ASP A 134 0.75 -25.07 8.41
N SER A 135 -0.12 -24.41 9.19
CA SER A 135 -1.56 -24.32 8.94
C SER A 135 -1.93 -23.06 8.15
N HIS A 136 -2.29 -23.25 6.88
CA HIS A 136 -2.77 -22.16 6.01
C HIS A 136 -4.03 -21.48 6.55
N PHE A 137 -4.89 -22.22 7.26
CA PHE A 137 -6.08 -21.68 7.91
C PHE A 137 -5.74 -20.62 8.94
N LEU A 138 -4.79 -20.93 9.82
CA LEU A 138 -4.39 -19.99 10.86
C LEU A 138 -3.71 -18.76 10.25
N LYS A 139 -2.98 -18.92 9.15
CA LYS A 139 -2.45 -17.80 8.36
C LYS A 139 -3.58 -16.90 7.84
N ILE A 140 -4.64 -17.46 7.24
CA ILE A 140 -5.79 -16.69 6.74
C ILE A 140 -6.56 -16.00 7.86
N ASP A 141 -6.81 -16.68 8.98
CA ASP A 141 -7.47 -16.09 10.14
C ASP A 141 -6.66 -14.92 10.74
N ILE A 142 -5.34 -15.06 10.88
CA ILE A 142 -4.49 -13.96 11.36
C ILE A 142 -4.49 -12.79 10.38
N VAL A 143 -4.35 -13.05 9.08
CA VAL A 143 -4.43 -12.01 8.05
C VAL A 143 -5.77 -11.28 8.13
N TRP A 144 -6.88 -12.02 8.24
CA TRP A 144 -8.22 -11.46 8.32
C TRP A 144 -8.41 -10.58 9.55
N ARG A 145 -8.01 -11.04 10.74
CA ARG A 145 -8.12 -10.25 11.98
C ARG A 145 -7.28 -8.98 11.91
N ASN A 146 -6.03 -9.09 11.47
CA ASN A 146 -5.15 -7.93 11.31
C ASN A 146 -5.69 -6.93 10.28
N LEU A 147 -6.32 -7.43 9.21
CA LEU A 147 -6.96 -6.60 8.20
C LEU A 147 -8.19 -5.87 8.77
N LEU A 148 -9.03 -6.55 9.55
CA LEU A 148 -10.16 -5.93 10.24
C LEU A 148 -9.69 -4.86 11.24
N THR A 149 -8.71 -5.17 12.10
CA THR A 149 -8.16 -4.20 13.06
C THR A 149 -7.54 -3.00 12.35
N TRP A 150 -6.77 -3.23 11.29
CA TRP A 150 -6.22 -2.14 10.48
C TRP A 150 -7.34 -1.30 9.84
N HIS A 151 -8.39 -1.95 9.33
CA HIS A 151 -9.49 -1.28 8.69
C HIS A 151 -10.27 -0.41 9.68
N GLU A 152 -10.60 -0.93 10.86
CA GLU A 152 -11.25 -0.17 11.95
C GLU A 152 -10.44 1.08 12.32
N TYR A 153 -9.13 0.95 12.50
CA TYR A 153 -8.24 2.07 12.82
C TYR A 153 -8.08 3.05 11.66
N GLY A 154 -7.87 2.52 10.45
CA GLY A 154 -7.63 3.31 9.25
C GLY A 154 -8.86 4.12 8.84
N THR A 155 -10.06 3.59 9.11
CA THR A 155 -11.34 4.19 8.72
C THR A 155 -11.83 5.26 9.71
N GLU A 156 -11.11 5.49 10.81
CA GLU A 156 -11.41 6.60 11.71
C GLU A 156 -11.44 7.92 10.95
N HIS A 157 -12.53 8.69 11.09
CA HIS A 157 -12.74 9.92 10.32
C HIS A 157 -11.58 10.92 10.42
N GLN A 158 -10.89 10.96 11.56
CA GLN A 158 -9.71 11.81 11.74
C GLN A 158 -8.55 11.34 10.85
N VAL A 159 -8.30 10.03 10.81
CA VAL A 159 -7.25 9.41 10.00
C VAL A 159 -7.53 9.57 8.50
N VAL A 160 -8.78 9.38 8.09
CA VAL A 160 -9.21 9.44 6.67
C VAL A 160 -9.08 10.84 6.08
N ARG A 161 -9.38 11.88 6.88
CA ARG A 161 -9.30 13.29 6.47
C ARG A 161 -7.87 13.77 6.23
N HIS A 162 -6.89 13.12 6.86
CA HIS A 162 -5.50 13.43 6.65
C HIS A 162 -5.01 12.67 5.41
N ASP A 163 -4.55 13.40 4.40
CA ASP A 163 -3.74 12.81 3.35
C ASP A 163 -2.34 12.57 3.92
N PRO A 164 -1.93 11.31 4.11
CA PRO A 164 -0.55 11.03 4.46
C PRO A 164 0.36 11.55 3.34
N TRP A 165 1.25 12.47 3.71
CA TRP A 165 2.32 12.93 2.84
C TRP A 165 3.34 11.81 2.60
N TYR A 166 3.97 11.78 1.42
CA TYR A 166 4.98 10.78 1.01
C TYR A 166 6.27 11.53 0.71
N PRO A 167 7.49 11.09 1.09
CA PRO A 167 7.97 9.74 1.41
C PRO A 167 8.50 9.56 2.85
N TYR A 168 8.55 10.61 3.66
CA TYR A 168 9.32 10.61 4.92
C TYR A 168 8.82 9.52 5.90
N ASP A 169 7.51 9.44 6.16
CA ASP A 169 6.91 8.44 7.07
C ASP A 169 6.93 7.00 6.53
N ILE A 170 7.01 6.86 5.21
CA ILE A 170 7.17 5.57 4.54
C ILE A 170 8.58 5.07 4.74
N PHE A 171 9.54 5.94 4.50
CA PHE A 171 10.95 5.61 4.61
C PHE A 171 11.37 5.16 5.99
N HIS A 172 10.79 5.77 7.02
CA HIS A 172 10.99 5.36 8.39
C HIS A 172 10.39 4.00 8.77
N ARG A 173 9.41 3.48 8.01
CA ARG A 173 8.62 2.29 8.39
C ARG A 173 8.73 1.11 7.43
N THR A 174 9.00 1.32 6.14
CA THR A 174 9.07 0.26 5.12
C THR A 174 10.49 -0.01 4.62
N ILE A 175 11.44 0.87 4.88
CA ILE A 175 12.84 0.51 4.65
C ILE A 175 13.26 -0.38 5.80
N HIS A 176 13.72 -1.57 5.44
CA HIS A 176 14.41 -2.51 6.31
C HIS A 176 15.77 -1.96 6.80
N ALA A 177 15.79 -0.72 7.25
CA ALA A 177 16.89 -0.15 8.00
C ALA A 177 16.75 -0.80 9.37
N LYS A 178 17.59 -1.81 9.63
CA LYS A 178 17.52 -2.58 10.86
C LYS A 178 17.99 -1.64 11.97
N PHE A 179 17.09 -1.26 12.86
CA PHE A 179 17.47 -0.65 14.14
C PHE A 179 18.27 -1.68 14.90
N LEU A 180 19.56 -1.43 15.07
CA LEU A 180 20.44 -2.38 15.72
C LEU A 180 20.30 -2.22 17.23
N ASN A 181 20.03 -3.32 17.93
CA ASN A 181 20.09 -3.39 19.39
C ASN A 181 21.44 -3.97 19.85
N GLU A 182 21.70 -3.97 21.14
CA GLU A 182 22.98 -4.44 21.72
C GLU A 182 23.27 -5.93 21.48
N ASN A 183 22.23 -6.72 21.19
CA ASN A 183 22.32 -8.16 20.95
C ASN A 183 22.46 -8.52 19.47
N ASP A 184 22.37 -7.54 18.56
CA ASP A 184 22.55 -7.77 17.13
C ASP A 184 24.05 -7.96 16.82
N GLU A 185 24.38 -9.05 16.11
CA GLU A 185 25.77 -9.36 15.73
C GLU A 185 26.41 -8.25 14.89
N GLU A 186 25.59 -7.49 14.14
CA GLU A 186 26.06 -6.38 13.33
C GLU A 186 26.35 -5.13 14.16
N PHE A 187 25.86 -5.01 15.39
CA PHE A 187 26.11 -3.86 16.24
C PHE A 187 27.52 -3.90 16.80
N VAL A 188 28.31 -2.87 16.48
CA VAL A 188 29.65 -2.69 17.04
C VAL A 188 29.60 -1.53 18.03
N ALA A 189 29.83 -1.83 19.31
CA ALA A 189 29.83 -0.82 20.36
C ALA A 189 30.88 0.27 20.10
N ASN A 190 30.55 1.51 20.47
CA ASN A 190 31.38 2.70 20.25
C ASN A 190 31.67 3.03 18.78
N THR A 191 30.87 2.53 17.83
CA THR A 191 30.99 2.95 16.43
C THR A 191 30.47 4.37 16.26
N GLU A 192 31.23 5.22 15.60
CA GLU A 192 30.83 6.59 15.26
C GLU A 192 30.04 6.61 13.96
N CYS A 193 29.02 7.46 13.91
CA CYS A 193 28.33 7.72 12.66
C CYS A 193 29.29 8.41 11.69
N LEU A 194 29.51 7.83 10.51
CA LEU A 194 30.44 8.38 9.51
C LEU A 194 30.03 9.75 8.93
N ILE A 195 28.82 10.24 9.22
CA ILE A 195 28.33 11.56 8.78
C ILE A 195 28.57 12.62 9.87
N CYS A 196 28.03 12.43 11.08
CA CYS A 196 28.15 13.43 12.14
C CYS A 196 29.29 13.17 13.14
N THR A 197 29.99 12.05 13.03
CA THR A 197 31.06 11.59 13.95
C THR A 197 30.62 11.36 15.40
N GLU A 198 29.32 11.48 15.70
CA GLU A 198 28.79 11.15 17.02
C GLU A 198 28.77 9.63 17.22
N VAL A 199 29.11 9.16 18.43
CA VAL A 199 29.01 7.74 18.80
C VAL A 199 27.55 7.29 18.69
N MET A 200 27.30 6.27 17.87
CA MET A 200 26.01 5.63 17.73
C MET A 200 25.75 4.72 18.94
N ILE A 201 24.49 4.61 19.33
CA ILE A 201 24.05 3.80 20.48
C ILE A 201 23.02 2.76 20.04
N PRO A 202 22.83 1.67 20.79
CA PRO A 202 21.77 0.70 20.50
C PRO A 202 20.39 1.36 20.45
N SER A 203 19.53 0.87 19.58
CA SER A 203 18.13 1.26 19.57
C SER A 203 17.43 0.90 20.88
N GLY A 204 16.55 1.78 21.35
CA GLY A 204 15.87 1.62 22.64
C GLY A 204 16.64 2.18 23.84
N GLU A 205 17.89 2.64 23.66
CA GLU A 205 18.70 3.24 24.72
C GLU A 205 19.01 4.71 24.47
N GLY A 206 19.11 5.52 25.53
CA GLY A 206 19.61 6.90 25.43
C GLY A 206 18.82 7.82 24.48
N ASP A 207 19.53 8.71 23.79
CA ASP A 207 18.95 9.67 22.84
C ASP A 207 18.57 8.99 21.52
N PRO A 208 17.29 8.99 21.12
CA PRO A 208 16.85 8.42 19.86
C PRO A 208 17.67 8.89 18.68
N ASN A 209 18.07 10.17 18.63
CA ASN A 209 18.85 10.76 17.53
C ASN A 209 20.19 10.07 17.26
N ARG A 210 20.69 9.31 18.23
CA ARG A 210 21.96 8.58 18.17
C ARG A 210 21.77 7.08 17.93
N TRP A 211 20.54 6.58 17.86
CA TRP A 211 20.27 5.17 17.59
C TRP A 211 20.91 4.70 16.30
N CYS A 212 21.54 3.54 16.36
CA CYS A 212 22.23 2.91 15.24
C CYS A 212 21.24 2.24 14.29
N ILE A 213 21.36 2.58 13.01
CA ILE A 213 20.58 2.03 11.91
C ILE A 213 21.52 1.39 10.91
N ALA A 214 21.31 0.12 10.58
CA ALA A 214 21.99 -0.55 9.48
C ALA A 214 21.15 -0.51 8.20
N CYS A 215 21.70 0.09 7.15
CA CYS A 215 21.13 0.02 5.80
C CYS A 215 21.26 -1.40 5.24
N HIS A 216 20.43 -1.75 4.23
CA HIS A 216 20.49 -3.05 3.54
C HIS A 216 21.87 -3.38 2.92
N CYS A 217 22.67 -2.37 2.60
CA CYS A 217 24.03 -2.53 2.11
C CYS A 217 25.09 -2.73 3.21
N GLY A 218 24.68 -2.83 4.48
CA GLY A 218 25.56 -3.03 5.64
C GLY A 218 26.17 -1.76 6.23
N HIS A 219 26.01 -0.60 5.60
CA HIS A 219 26.48 0.67 6.16
C HIS A 219 25.62 1.10 7.35
N GLN A 220 26.27 1.63 8.39
CA GLN A 220 25.62 2.07 9.63
C GLN A 220 25.61 3.60 9.75
N LEU A 221 24.49 4.13 10.23
CA LEU A 221 24.23 5.56 10.41
C LEU A 221 23.46 5.78 11.72
N CYS A 222 23.63 6.96 12.34
CA CYS A 222 22.69 7.38 13.37
C CYS A 222 21.36 7.78 12.72
N ILE A 223 20.24 7.62 13.43
CA ILE A 223 18.91 7.99 12.91
C ILE A 223 18.89 9.45 12.43
N LYS A 224 19.49 10.39 13.16
CA LYS A 224 19.47 11.81 12.79
C LYS A 224 20.10 12.06 11.42
N CYS A 225 21.23 11.42 11.13
CA CYS A 225 21.90 11.58 9.84
C CYS A 225 21.18 10.80 8.73
N TYR A 226 20.62 9.63 9.06
CA TYR A 226 19.78 8.87 8.14
C TYR A 226 18.55 9.69 7.71
N ASP A 227 17.84 10.27 8.66
CA ASP A 227 16.66 11.13 8.46
C ASP A 227 16.97 12.40 7.68
N MET A 228 18.07 13.07 8.04
CA MET A 228 18.56 14.22 7.29
C MET A 228 18.91 13.85 5.85
N TRP A 229 19.47 12.66 5.61
CA TRP A 229 19.75 12.19 4.27
C TRP A 229 18.45 11.94 3.50
N LEU A 230 17.50 11.22 4.10
CA LEU A 230 16.21 10.92 3.48
C LEU A 230 15.40 12.17 3.12
N SER A 231 15.37 13.17 4.00
CA SER A 231 14.72 14.47 3.71
C SER A 231 15.37 15.21 2.53
N LYS A 232 16.68 15.04 2.32
CA LYS A 232 17.42 15.68 1.22
C LYS A 232 17.44 14.88 -0.07
N ALA A 233 17.16 13.59 0.01
CA ALA A 233 17.33 12.64 -1.08
C ALA A 233 16.36 12.84 -2.26
N LYS A 234 15.36 13.74 -2.15
CA LYS A 234 14.40 14.08 -3.23
C LYS A 234 13.86 12.84 -3.97
N ASN A 235 13.46 11.82 -3.23
CA ASN A 235 12.95 10.55 -3.73
C ASN A 235 13.98 9.55 -4.32
N VAL A 236 15.28 9.85 -4.24
CA VAL A 236 16.38 8.94 -4.63
C VAL A 236 16.94 8.22 -3.41
N PHE A 237 16.41 7.04 -3.16
CA PHE A 237 16.60 6.36 -1.90
C PHE A 237 17.80 5.45 -1.84
N ASN A 238 18.97 6.07 -1.91
CA ASN A 238 20.24 5.38 -1.99
C ASN A 238 21.07 5.62 -0.72
N CYS A 239 21.87 4.65 -0.35
CA CYS A 239 22.84 4.78 0.74
C CYS A 239 23.79 5.95 0.43
N PRO A 240 24.05 6.85 1.39
CA PRO A 240 24.95 7.99 1.17
C PRO A 240 26.39 7.56 0.87
N PHE A 241 26.79 6.34 1.22
CA PHE A 241 28.16 5.84 1.02
C PHE A 241 28.34 5.07 -0.29
N CYS A 242 27.58 3.99 -0.48
CA CYS A 242 27.75 3.11 -1.64
C CYS A 242 26.72 3.31 -2.74
N ARG A 243 25.77 4.23 -2.53
CA ARG A 243 24.64 4.50 -3.45
C ARG A 243 23.74 3.30 -3.73
N ALA A 244 23.91 2.18 -3.02
CA ALA A 244 22.99 1.06 -3.11
C ALA A 244 21.61 1.47 -2.64
N CYS A 245 20.57 0.94 -3.26
CA CYS A 245 19.20 1.22 -2.87
C CYS A 245 18.96 0.84 -1.42
N LEU A 246 18.41 1.77 -0.64
CA LEU A 246 18.09 1.55 0.77
C LEU A 246 16.97 0.52 0.94
N VAL A 247 16.11 0.34 -0.06
CA VAL A 247 14.96 -0.59 0.01
C VAL A 247 15.39 -2.04 -0.24
N CYS A 248 16.17 -2.30 -1.29
CA CYS A 248 16.50 -3.66 -1.72
C CYS A 248 17.99 -4.01 -1.67
N GLY A 249 18.86 -3.06 -1.33
CA GLY A 249 20.32 -3.25 -1.27
C GLY A 249 21.01 -3.34 -2.63
N ASP A 250 20.27 -3.23 -3.74
CA ASP A 250 20.84 -3.28 -5.09
C ASP A 250 21.86 -2.15 -5.29
N SER A 251 23.08 -2.51 -5.71
CA SER A 251 24.17 -1.58 -5.98
C SER A 251 23.97 -0.72 -7.24
N ARG A 252 22.97 -1.02 -8.08
CA ARG A 252 22.60 -0.19 -9.22
C ARG A 252 22.01 1.13 -8.72
N SER A 253 22.61 2.25 -9.16
CA SER A 253 22.19 3.61 -8.80
C SER A 253 21.84 4.40 -10.07
N PRO A 254 20.61 4.90 -10.22
CA PRO A 254 19.44 4.62 -9.37
C PRO A 254 18.95 3.17 -9.53
N CYS A 255 18.34 2.62 -8.49
CA CYS A 255 17.69 1.31 -8.60
C CYS A 255 16.45 1.45 -9.48
N PRO A 256 16.33 0.71 -10.60
CA PRO A 256 15.23 0.88 -11.55
C PRO A 256 13.86 0.51 -10.98
N TYR A 257 13.84 -0.07 -9.79
CA TYR A 257 12.65 -0.56 -9.11
C TYR A 257 12.22 0.35 -7.94
N HIS A 258 13.16 1.03 -7.28
CA HIS A 258 12.91 1.76 -6.03
C HIS A 258 13.24 3.24 -6.11
N ASP A 259 13.46 3.72 -7.34
CA ASP A 259 13.44 5.14 -7.61
C ASP A 259 12.00 5.67 -7.51
N LEU A 260 11.81 6.69 -6.69
CA LEU A 260 10.52 7.35 -6.50
C LEU A 260 10.58 8.80 -7.03
N GLU A 261 11.60 9.14 -7.84
CA GLU A 261 11.80 10.44 -8.51
C GLU A 261 10.50 11.02 -9.09
N ASP A 262 9.57 10.17 -9.52
CA ASP A 262 8.30 10.55 -10.17
C ASP A 262 7.27 11.30 -9.30
N THR A 263 7.57 11.69 -8.05
CA THR A 263 6.66 12.51 -7.23
C THR A 263 7.19 13.95 -7.04
N PRO A 264 6.91 14.87 -7.97
CA PRO A 264 7.54 16.20 -8.04
C PRO A 264 7.00 17.22 -7.03
N ALA A 265 5.87 16.94 -6.36
CA ALA A 265 5.19 17.89 -5.48
C ALA A 265 4.43 17.21 -4.32
N GLU A 266 4.14 17.99 -3.28
CA GLU A 266 3.24 17.57 -2.19
C GLU A 266 1.84 17.30 -2.76
N THR A 267 1.20 16.23 -2.31
CA THR A 267 -0.17 15.94 -2.73
C THR A 267 -1.15 16.91 -2.07
N LYS A 268 -1.88 17.68 -2.88
CA LYS A 268 -2.96 18.54 -2.40
C LYS A 268 -4.07 17.72 -1.71
N PRO A 269 -4.54 18.07 -0.51
CA PRO A 269 -5.56 17.28 0.20
C PRO A 269 -6.83 17.02 -0.62
N LEU A 270 -7.43 15.82 -0.52
CA LEU A 270 -8.61 15.46 -1.31
C LEU A 270 -9.79 16.41 -1.05
N LEU A 271 -10.00 16.81 0.21
CA LEU A 271 -11.08 17.73 0.58
C LEU A 271 -10.94 19.09 -0.11
N ASP A 272 -9.72 19.60 -0.26
CA ASP A 272 -9.48 20.89 -0.92
C ASP A 272 -9.88 20.80 -2.40
N PHE A 273 -9.50 19.71 -3.06
CA PHE A 273 -9.85 19.45 -4.45
C PHE A 273 -11.35 19.22 -4.67
N LEU A 274 -12.04 18.54 -3.74
CA LEU A 274 -13.49 18.38 -3.76
C LEU A 274 -14.20 19.74 -3.58
N ASN A 275 -13.68 20.62 -2.73
CA ASN A 275 -14.22 21.97 -2.56
C ASN A 275 -14.07 22.82 -3.82
N GLU A 276 -12.96 22.69 -4.55
CA GLU A 276 -12.71 23.44 -5.79
C GLU A 276 -13.68 23.10 -6.92
N ILE A 277 -14.04 21.82 -7.05
CA ILE A 277 -15.07 21.42 -8.00
C ILE A 277 -16.49 21.70 -7.48
N LYS A 278 -16.62 22.38 -6.33
CA LYS A 278 -17.88 22.70 -5.65
C LYS A 278 -18.72 21.44 -5.42
N TYR A 279 -18.07 20.36 -5.00
CA TYR A 279 -18.77 19.12 -4.72
C TYR A 279 -19.71 19.31 -3.52
N GLU A 280 -21.01 19.11 -3.75
CA GLU A 280 -22.02 19.23 -2.70
C GLU A 280 -22.21 17.89 -1.99
N GLY A 281 -21.90 17.86 -0.70
CA GLY A 281 -22.07 16.69 0.14
C GLY A 281 -22.22 17.07 1.62
N PHE A 282 -22.77 16.14 2.41
CA PHE A 282 -23.04 16.38 3.83
C PHE A 282 -22.00 15.69 4.73
N GLY A 283 -21.70 16.30 5.87
CA GLY A 283 -20.82 15.71 6.88
C GLY A 283 -19.32 15.78 6.52
N PRO A 284 -18.45 15.20 7.38
CA PRO A 284 -17.00 15.38 7.27
C PRO A 284 -16.36 14.74 6.03
N LEU A 285 -17.04 13.78 5.39
CA LEU A 285 -16.62 13.11 4.16
C LEU A 285 -17.55 13.42 2.98
N LEU A 286 -18.32 14.52 3.04
CA LEU A 286 -19.17 14.98 1.95
C LEU A 286 -20.12 13.90 1.39
N GLY A 287 -20.67 13.05 2.27
CA GLY A 287 -21.60 11.98 1.91
C GLY A 287 -20.98 10.70 1.33
N PHE A 288 -19.65 10.64 1.21
CA PHE A 288 -18.97 9.38 0.88
C PHE A 288 -18.93 8.45 2.10
N THR A 289 -19.03 7.14 1.86
CA THR A 289 -18.60 6.16 2.86
C THR A 289 -17.08 6.26 3.02
N VAL A 290 -16.56 5.78 4.14
CA VAL A 290 -15.11 5.83 4.40
C VAL A 290 -14.33 5.12 3.29
N ASP A 291 -14.79 3.96 2.86
CA ASP A 291 -14.12 3.16 1.83
C ASP A 291 -14.14 3.85 0.48
N THR A 292 -15.29 4.44 0.11
CA THR A 292 -15.41 5.20 -1.13
C THR A 292 -14.49 6.42 -1.10
N PHE A 293 -14.43 7.12 0.03
CA PHE A 293 -13.58 8.29 0.21
C PHE A 293 -12.09 7.92 0.10
N TRP A 294 -11.67 6.82 0.75
CA TRP A 294 -10.29 6.34 0.70
C TRP A 294 -9.91 5.89 -0.71
N SER A 295 -10.75 5.10 -1.37
CA SER A 295 -10.52 4.66 -2.73
C SER A 295 -10.44 5.85 -3.70
N LEU A 296 -11.33 6.83 -3.55
CA LEU A 296 -11.27 8.09 -4.31
C LEU A 296 -9.97 8.85 -4.03
N ARG A 297 -9.53 8.92 -2.77
CA ARG A 297 -8.30 9.60 -2.35
C ARG A 297 -7.06 9.03 -3.04
N GLU A 298 -6.91 7.72 -3.08
CA GLU A 298 -5.77 7.11 -3.78
C GLU A 298 -5.95 7.15 -5.30
N ALA A 299 -7.15 6.93 -5.84
CA ALA A 299 -7.41 6.97 -7.29
C ALA A 299 -7.15 8.34 -7.92
N THR A 300 -7.27 9.41 -7.12
CA THR A 300 -7.08 10.80 -7.58
C THR A 300 -5.73 11.39 -7.17
N ARG A 301 -4.86 10.61 -6.50
CA ARG A 301 -3.64 11.16 -5.91
C ARG A 301 -2.71 11.80 -6.95
N ASP A 302 -2.48 11.14 -8.08
CA ASP A 302 -1.57 11.65 -9.11
C ASP A 302 -2.10 12.93 -9.76
N LEU A 303 -3.43 13.03 -9.91
CA LEU A 303 -4.08 14.28 -10.35
C LEU A 303 -3.85 15.39 -9.33
N ARG A 304 -3.96 15.11 -8.04
CA ARG A 304 -3.72 16.09 -6.96
C ARG A 304 -2.25 16.49 -6.84
N ILE A 305 -1.31 15.60 -7.19
CA ILE A 305 0.13 15.92 -7.30
C ILE A 305 0.38 16.80 -8.52
N ARG A 306 -0.16 16.45 -9.69
CA ARG A 306 -0.09 17.28 -10.92
C ARG A 306 -0.63 18.68 -10.66
N ALA A 307 -1.80 18.78 -10.02
CA ALA A 307 -2.40 20.06 -9.67
C ALA A 307 -1.48 20.90 -8.76
N ALA A 308 -0.93 20.30 -7.70
CA ALA A 308 -0.02 20.99 -6.80
C ALA A 308 1.25 21.49 -7.50
N LEU A 309 1.78 20.71 -8.45
CA LEU A 309 2.93 21.11 -9.27
C LEU A 309 2.58 22.30 -10.18
N VAL A 310 1.43 22.24 -10.86
CA VAL A 310 0.96 23.32 -11.73
C VAL A 310 0.74 24.61 -10.92
N GLU A 311 0.09 24.54 -9.76
CA GLU A 311 -0.08 25.70 -8.87
C GLU A 311 1.24 26.27 -8.38
N LYS A 312 2.21 25.42 -8.05
CA LYS A 312 3.55 25.87 -7.67
C LYS A 312 4.20 26.66 -8.81
N ASN A 313 4.15 26.13 -10.03
CA ASN A 313 4.73 26.79 -11.20
C ASN A 313 4.02 28.11 -11.51
N LEU A 314 2.69 28.16 -11.43
CA LEU A 314 1.91 29.40 -11.57
C LEU A 314 2.34 30.46 -10.55
N ARG A 315 2.51 30.07 -9.28
CA ARG A 315 3.00 30.99 -8.22
C ARG A 315 4.43 31.47 -8.47
N GLU A 316 5.31 30.62 -8.98
CA GLU A 316 6.69 31.00 -9.30
C GLU A 316 6.74 32.03 -10.45
N LEU A 317 5.89 31.85 -11.46
CA LEU A 317 5.69 32.82 -12.56
C LEU A 317 5.13 34.15 -12.06
N ASP A 318 4.07 34.13 -11.25
CA ASP A 318 3.46 35.35 -10.68
C ASP A 318 4.44 36.16 -9.83
N ASN A 319 5.36 35.49 -9.14
CA ASN A 319 6.39 36.13 -8.31
C ASN A 319 7.61 36.63 -9.11
N GLY A 320 7.58 36.55 -10.44
CA GLY A 320 8.69 36.95 -11.31
C GLY A 320 9.95 36.09 -11.14
N SER A 321 9.82 34.92 -10.50
CA SER A 321 10.89 33.94 -10.33
C SER A 321 10.85 32.98 -11.50
N SER A 322 11.15 33.47 -12.71
CA SER A 322 11.21 32.61 -13.89
C SER A 322 12.35 31.60 -13.72
N PRO A 323 12.08 30.28 -13.85
CA PRO A 323 13.13 29.29 -14.00
C PRO A 323 13.71 29.45 -15.42
N ASP A 324 14.79 30.21 -15.53
CA ASP A 324 15.73 30.19 -16.65
C ASP A 324 15.25 30.67 -18.04
N SER A 325 14.42 31.71 -18.16
CA SER A 325 14.02 32.22 -19.50
C SER A 325 14.44 33.67 -19.80
N GLU A 326 15.64 33.84 -20.36
CA GLU A 326 16.06 35.10 -21.03
C GLU A 326 15.43 35.28 -22.44
N SER A 327 14.51 34.42 -22.93
CA SER A 327 14.19 34.47 -24.37
C SER A 327 12.79 34.06 -24.88
N TYR A 328 11.70 34.04 -24.09
CA TYR A 328 10.34 33.85 -24.66
C TYR A 328 9.29 34.74 -23.98
N PRO A 329 8.27 35.24 -24.72
CA PRO A 329 7.28 36.16 -24.19
C PRO A 329 6.28 35.45 -23.25
N ASP A 330 6.20 35.98 -22.03
CA ASP A 330 5.64 35.41 -20.79
C ASP A 330 4.20 34.87 -20.80
N ASN A 331 3.34 35.26 -21.75
CA ASN A 331 1.92 34.87 -21.68
C ASN A 331 1.67 33.42 -22.09
N SER A 332 2.45 32.84 -23.01
CA SER A 332 2.17 31.48 -23.50
C SER A 332 2.47 30.38 -22.48
N VAL A 333 3.36 30.64 -21.52
CA VAL A 333 3.71 29.69 -20.45
C VAL A 333 2.65 29.73 -19.35
N LEU A 334 2.17 30.93 -19.00
CA LEU A 334 1.04 31.09 -18.08
C LEU A 334 -0.21 30.40 -18.63
N ASP A 335 -0.58 30.71 -19.88
CA ASP A 335 -1.73 30.09 -20.57
C ASP A 335 -1.64 28.56 -20.59
N TYR A 336 -0.43 28.00 -20.77
CA TYR A 336 -0.19 26.56 -20.74
C TYR A 336 -0.51 25.94 -19.37
N TYR A 337 0.02 26.52 -18.28
CA TYR A 337 -0.23 25.99 -16.94
C TYR A 337 -1.68 26.18 -16.48
N GLU A 338 -2.34 27.27 -16.88
CA GLU A 338 -3.77 27.45 -16.65
C GLU A 338 -4.60 26.36 -17.36
N GLN A 339 -4.31 26.09 -18.63
CA GLN A 339 -4.98 25.02 -19.39
C GLN A 339 -4.72 23.62 -18.79
N GLU A 340 -3.48 23.33 -18.39
CA GLU A 340 -3.13 22.06 -17.72
C GLU A 340 -3.90 21.93 -16.39
N TYR A 341 -4.03 23.00 -15.60
CA TYR A 341 -4.81 22.98 -14.37
C TYR A 341 -6.28 22.66 -14.64
N GLU A 342 -6.89 23.32 -15.63
CA GLU A 342 -8.28 23.07 -16.04
C GLU A 342 -8.48 21.62 -16.48
N GLN A 343 -7.53 21.06 -17.23
CA GLN A 343 -7.55 19.66 -17.66
C GLN A 343 -7.49 18.71 -16.45
N VAL A 344 -6.58 18.93 -15.50
CA VAL A 344 -6.47 18.11 -14.28
C VAL A 344 -7.78 18.15 -13.48
N VAL A 345 -8.40 19.32 -13.35
CA VAL A 345 -9.68 19.49 -12.66
C VAL A 345 -10.81 18.76 -13.42
N ALA A 346 -10.83 18.79 -14.75
CA ALA A 346 -11.79 18.06 -15.55
C ALA A 346 -11.64 16.53 -15.40
N GLU A 347 -10.41 16.01 -15.47
CA GLU A 347 -10.10 14.59 -15.23
C GLU A 347 -10.55 14.17 -13.83
N PHE A 348 -10.27 14.98 -12.81
CA PHE A 348 -10.70 14.71 -11.44
C PHE A 348 -12.22 14.64 -11.31
N ARG A 349 -12.97 15.55 -11.94
CA ARG A 349 -14.45 15.50 -11.96
C ARG A 349 -14.97 14.20 -12.55
N GLU A 350 -14.34 13.69 -13.61
CA GLU A 350 -14.74 12.41 -14.22
C GLU A 350 -14.48 11.23 -13.28
N VAL A 351 -13.37 11.23 -12.54
CA VAL A 351 -13.11 10.21 -11.51
C VAL A 351 -14.17 10.28 -10.41
N VAL A 352 -14.43 11.46 -9.85
CA VAL A 352 -15.45 11.66 -8.80
C VAL A 352 -16.84 11.20 -9.28
N LYS A 353 -17.22 11.50 -10.52
CA LYS A 353 -18.49 11.02 -11.11
C LYS A 353 -18.59 9.49 -11.12
N ARG A 354 -17.51 8.78 -11.47
CA ARG A 354 -17.50 7.29 -11.47
C ARG A 354 -17.72 6.72 -10.08
N PHE A 355 -17.08 7.31 -9.06
CA PHE A 355 -17.29 6.91 -7.67
C PHE A 355 -18.70 7.24 -7.16
N ARG A 356 -19.31 8.35 -7.61
CA ARG A 356 -20.66 8.76 -7.21
C ARG A 356 -21.77 7.93 -7.85
N CYS A 357 -21.67 7.63 -9.15
CA CYS A 357 -22.71 6.92 -9.88
C CYS A 357 -22.80 5.42 -9.53
N GLY A 358 -22.04 4.98 -8.53
CA GLY A 358 -21.89 3.59 -8.18
C GLY A 358 -21.05 2.90 -9.26
N GLY A 359 -19.77 2.73 -8.98
CA GLY A 359 -19.06 1.54 -9.47
C GLY A 359 -19.75 0.30 -8.90
N GLN A 360 -20.97 0.00 -9.37
CA GLN A 360 -21.75 -1.18 -8.99
C GLN A 360 -21.06 -2.47 -9.43
N ASP A 361 -19.97 -2.38 -10.20
CA ASP A 361 -19.21 -3.53 -10.70
C ASP A 361 -17.95 -3.89 -9.88
N VAL A 362 -17.51 -3.10 -8.89
CA VAL A 362 -16.25 -3.42 -8.17
C VAL A 362 -16.42 -3.64 -6.67
N ASP A 363 -17.31 -2.93 -5.97
CA ASP A 363 -17.33 -2.96 -4.49
C ASP A 363 -18.61 -3.54 -3.84
N HIS A 364 -19.52 -4.16 -4.61
CA HIS A 364 -20.71 -4.82 -4.03
C HIS A 364 -20.43 -6.13 -3.26
N ALA A 365 -19.19 -6.35 -2.81
CA ALA A 365 -18.80 -7.52 -2.02
C ALA A 365 -18.87 -7.30 -0.48
N PHE A 366 -19.14 -6.08 0.02
CA PHE A 366 -19.04 -5.79 1.46
C PHE A 366 -20.36 -5.50 2.18
N GLU A 367 -21.49 -5.45 1.48
CA GLU A 367 -22.81 -5.29 2.10
C GLU A 367 -23.74 -6.45 1.71
N ARG A 368 -23.45 -7.64 2.24
CA ARG A 368 -24.45 -8.64 2.64
C ARG A 368 -23.87 -9.78 3.47
#